data_AF-A0A061ACR3-F1
#
_entry.id   AF-A0A061ACR3-F1
#
_cell.length_a   1.000
_cell.length_b   1.000
_cell.length_c   1.000
_cell.angle_alpha   90.00
_cell.angle_beta   90.00
_cell.angle_gamma   90.00
#
_symmetry.space_group_name_H-M   'P 1'
#
loop_
_entity.id
_entity.type
_entity.pdbx_description
1 polymer ?
#
loop_
_entity_poly.entity_id
_entity_poly.type
_entity_poly.pdbx_seq_one_letter_code
_entity_poly.pdbx_strand_id
1 'polypeptide(L)'
;MLWCVFGPQERGGILAQIHNQKVQDILAFYLSQLEPSNEVTDPDFETRNFWIGLTYKPLKDSFRWDSGEIPTYNSFAFGQPDNQGFGNCVELQASSAFNWNDQRCKTCNRYICQYGERTQLYERQKETEVKREEGRERWRETERC
;
A
#
# COMPACT_ATOMS: atom_id res chain seq x y z
N MET A 1 -11.03 12.40 -12.06
CA MET A 1 -10.07 11.99 -11.02
C MET A 1 -10.57 10.65 -10.47
N LEU A 2 -10.28 9.53 -11.16
CA LEU A 2 -11.07 8.29 -11.00
C LEU A 2 -10.22 7.05 -11.30
N TRP A 3 -9.10 6.83 -10.59
CA TRP A 3 -8.16 5.76 -10.99
C TRP A 3 -7.43 5.04 -9.84
N CYS A 4 -8.02 4.95 -8.64
CA CYS A 4 -7.61 3.89 -7.68
C CYS A 4 -8.82 3.11 -7.12
N VAL A 5 -10.03 3.22 -7.72
CA VAL A 5 -11.20 2.39 -7.33
C VAL A 5 -11.04 0.94 -7.82
N PHE A 6 -10.29 0.71 -8.93
CA PHE A 6 -10.01 -0.60 -9.49
C PHE A 6 -8.54 -1.00 -9.33
N GLY A 7 -8.04 -1.03 -8.10
CA GLY A 7 -6.75 -1.63 -7.74
C GLY A 7 -5.48 -0.97 -8.35
N PRO A 8 -4.29 -1.30 -7.83
CA PRO A 8 -3.01 -0.78 -8.34
C PRO A 8 -2.62 -1.32 -9.73
N GLN A 9 -3.21 -2.42 -10.17
CA GLN A 9 -2.69 -3.21 -11.30
C GLN A 9 -2.96 -2.63 -12.70
N GLU A 10 -3.97 -1.79 -12.90
CA GLU A 10 -4.38 -1.34 -14.25
C GLU A 10 -3.37 -0.40 -14.95
N ARG A 11 -2.41 0.18 -14.22
CA ARG A 11 -1.40 1.11 -14.77
C ARG A 11 0.05 0.84 -14.32
N GLY A 12 0.31 -0.35 -13.78
CA GLY A 12 1.64 -0.69 -13.24
C GLY A 12 2.07 0.19 -12.06
N GLY A 13 1.10 0.68 -11.28
CA GLY A 13 1.33 1.40 -10.03
C GLY A 13 1.37 0.44 -8.85
N ILE A 14 2.03 0.86 -7.77
CA ILE A 14 1.94 0.16 -6.47
C ILE A 14 1.39 1.12 -5.42
N LEU A 15 0.91 0.58 -4.30
CA LEU A 15 0.51 1.41 -3.18
C LEU A 15 1.70 2.23 -2.66
N ALA A 16 1.41 3.43 -2.18
CA ALA A 16 2.44 4.38 -1.77
C ALA A 16 3.34 3.81 -0.66
N GLN A 17 4.64 4.05 -0.81
CA GLN A 17 5.67 3.69 0.16
C GLN A 17 6.32 4.98 0.68
N ILE A 18 6.29 5.17 2.00
CA ILE A 18 6.73 6.40 2.64
C ILE A 18 8.05 6.13 3.35
N HIS A 19 9.16 6.49 2.69
CA HIS A 19 10.50 6.15 3.17
C HIS A 19 11.17 7.22 4.04
N ASN A 20 10.58 8.42 4.15
CA ASN A 20 11.16 9.51 4.93
C ASN A 20 10.12 10.59 5.26
N GLN A 21 10.51 11.49 6.18
CA GLN A 21 9.71 12.62 6.64
C GLN A 21 9.24 13.53 5.50
N LYS A 22 10.09 13.81 4.51
CA LYS A 22 9.72 14.72 3.40
C LYS A 22 8.55 14.18 2.59
N VAL A 23 8.55 12.87 2.32
CA VAL A 23 7.42 12.22 1.62
C VAL A 23 6.16 12.26 2.47
N GLN A 24 6.26 11.99 3.77
CA GLN A 24 5.14 12.11 4.70
C GLN A 24 4.55 13.52 4.71
N ASP A 25 5.40 14.55 4.86
CA ASP A 25 4.97 15.94 4.95
C ASP A 25 4.27 16.41 3.67
N ILE A 26 4.84 16.04 2.51
CA ILE A 26 4.25 16.34 1.20
C ILE A 26 2.87 15.71 1.09
N LEU A 27 2.73 14.42 1.43
CA LEU A 27 1.43 13.73 1.38
C LEU A 27 0.42 14.36 2.34
N ALA A 28 0.79 14.59 3.60
CA ALA A 28 -0.09 15.20 4.59
C ALA A 28 -0.56 16.59 4.15
N PHE A 29 0.36 17.41 3.60
CA PHE A 29 0.04 18.74 3.08
C PHE A 29 -0.96 18.68 1.91
N TYR A 30 -0.74 17.80 0.92
CA TYR A 30 -1.66 17.67 -0.20
C TYR A 30 -3.02 17.13 0.21
N LEU A 31 -3.05 16.08 1.05
CA LEU A 31 -4.31 15.47 1.50
C LEU A 31 -5.13 16.44 2.38
N SER A 32 -4.48 17.25 3.20
CA SER A 32 -5.16 18.28 4.01
C SER A 32 -5.87 19.35 3.16
N GLN A 33 -5.37 19.61 1.95
CA GLN A 33 -5.99 20.55 1.02
C GLN A 33 -7.11 19.92 0.19
N LEU A 34 -7.18 18.59 0.12
CA LEU A 34 -8.22 17.85 -0.59
C LEU A 34 -9.45 17.60 0.28
N GLU A 35 -9.31 17.50 1.60
CA GLU A 35 -10.46 17.31 2.51
C GLU A 35 -11.57 18.39 2.45
N PRO A 36 -11.29 19.70 2.24
CA PRO A 36 -12.31 20.73 2.22
C PRO A 36 -13.19 20.72 0.96
N SER A 37 -12.78 20.04 -0.12
CA SER A 37 -13.63 19.91 -1.31
C SER A 37 -14.54 18.69 -1.15
N ASN A 38 -15.83 18.86 -1.44
CA ASN A 38 -16.85 17.81 -1.50
C ASN A 38 -16.54 16.69 -2.54
N GLU A 39 -15.31 16.60 -3.08
CA GLU A 39 -14.85 15.52 -3.96
C GLU A 39 -14.33 14.31 -3.17
N VAL A 40 -13.99 14.46 -1.88
CA VAL A 40 -13.47 13.37 -1.04
C VAL A 40 -14.56 12.72 -0.18
N THR A 41 -15.80 13.23 -0.15
CA THR A 41 -16.92 12.62 0.58
C THR A 41 -17.81 11.77 -0.33
N ASP A 42 -17.19 10.79 -0.98
CA ASP A 42 -17.91 9.75 -1.73
C ASP A 42 -18.57 8.77 -0.73
N PRO A 43 -19.90 8.52 -0.83
CA PRO A 43 -20.64 7.66 0.09
C PRO A 43 -20.21 6.19 0.07
N ASP A 44 -19.45 5.76 -0.94
CA ASP A 44 -18.99 4.38 -1.08
C ASP A 44 -17.81 4.02 -0.14
N PHE A 45 -17.25 5.01 0.58
CA PHE A 45 -16.14 4.79 1.51
C PHE A 45 -16.55 4.97 2.97
N GLU A 46 -16.10 4.06 3.83
CA GLU A 46 -16.41 4.05 5.26
C GLU A 46 -15.72 5.19 6.02
N THR A 47 -14.59 5.69 5.52
CA THR A 47 -13.80 6.73 6.19
C THR A 47 -13.21 7.76 5.22
N ARG A 48 -12.56 8.79 5.79
CA ARG A 48 -11.72 9.77 5.08
C ARG A 48 -10.25 9.37 5.01
N ASN A 49 -9.93 8.12 5.36
CA ASN A 49 -8.57 7.63 5.43
C ASN A 49 -8.10 7.09 4.08
N PHE A 50 -6.79 6.87 3.99
CA PHE A 50 -6.13 6.44 2.76
C PHE A 50 -5.18 5.27 3.00
N TRP A 51 -5.40 4.15 2.33
CA TRP A 51 -4.51 3.01 2.35
C TRP A 51 -3.15 3.32 1.71
N ILE A 52 -2.09 2.81 2.34
CA ILE A 52 -0.71 2.81 1.83
C ILE A 52 -0.18 1.38 1.73
N GLY A 53 0.96 1.19 1.08
CA GLY A 53 1.50 -0.14 0.76
C GLY A 53 2.21 -0.84 1.93
N LEU A 54 1.93 -0.44 3.19
CA LEU A 54 2.52 -1.06 4.37
C LEU A 54 1.54 -2.06 4.97
N THR A 55 2.01 -3.29 5.17
CA THR A 55 1.21 -4.37 5.76
C THR A 55 2.01 -5.08 6.85
N TYR A 56 1.39 -5.36 7.99
CA TYR A 56 1.94 -6.28 8.98
C TYR A 56 1.83 -7.72 8.46
N LYS A 57 2.94 -8.46 8.48
CA LYS A 57 3.01 -9.85 8.02
C LYS A 57 3.17 -10.77 9.26
N PRO A 58 2.09 -11.43 9.73
CA PRO A 58 2.15 -12.24 10.96
C PRO A 58 3.22 -13.34 10.93
N LEU A 59 3.41 -13.99 9.78
CA LEU A 59 4.42 -15.04 9.61
C LEU A 59 5.87 -14.55 9.75
N LYS A 60 6.10 -13.25 9.53
CA LYS A 60 7.42 -12.61 9.63
C LYS A 60 7.55 -11.72 10.86
N ASP A 61 6.47 -11.61 11.64
CA ASP A 61 6.32 -10.71 12.79
C ASP A 61 6.84 -9.29 12.52
N SER A 62 6.50 -8.73 11.35
CA SER A 62 7.04 -7.44 10.93
C SER A 62 6.15 -6.70 9.95
N PHE A 63 6.16 -5.37 10.01
CA PHE A 63 5.64 -4.51 8.94
C PHE A 63 6.54 -4.58 7.71
N ARG A 64 5.94 -4.61 6.52
CA ARG A 64 6.65 -4.64 5.23
C ARG A 64 5.90 -3.84 4.19
N TRP A 65 6.67 -3.12 3.38
CA TRP A 65 6.15 -2.51 2.16
C TRP A 65 5.77 -3.61 1.15
N ASP A 66 4.91 -3.30 0.18
CA ASP A 66 4.56 -4.22 -0.89
C ASP A 66 5.78 -4.69 -1.71
N SER A 67 6.85 -3.88 -1.76
CA SER A 67 8.16 -4.26 -2.31
C SER A 67 8.86 -5.37 -1.51
N GLY A 68 8.42 -5.67 -0.29
CA GLY A 68 9.03 -6.61 0.64
C GLY A 68 10.02 -5.97 1.63
N GLU A 69 10.37 -4.71 1.39
CA GLU A 69 11.29 -3.92 2.23
C GLU A 69 10.75 -3.73 3.65
N ILE A 70 11.66 -3.71 4.63
CA ILE A 70 11.34 -3.37 6.03
C ILE A 70 11.32 -1.84 6.15
N PRO A 71 10.31 -1.23 6.78
CA PRO A 71 10.27 0.21 6.96
C PRO A 71 11.42 0.69 7.84
N THR A 72 12.20 1.65 7.35
CA THR A 72 13.26 2.36 8.11
C THR A 72 12.78 3.68 8.70
N TYR A 73 11.61 4.14 8.26
CA TYR A 73 10.92 5.33 8.72
C TYR A 73 9.50 4.92 9.13
N ASN A 74 8.98 5.55 10.17
CA ASN A 74 7.59 5.38 10.56
C ASN A 74 6.98 6.71 11.01
N SER A 75 5.67 6.83 10.80
CA SER A 75 4.89 8.00 11.20
C SER A 75 3.57 7.59 11.88
N PHE A 76 3.61 6.50 12.64
CA PHE A 76 2.45 6.03 13.40
C PHE A 76 1.90 7.14 14.30
N ALA A 77 0.57 7.24 14.33
CA ALA A 77 -0.12 8.14 15.23
C ALA A 77 0.16 7.74 16.68
N PHE A 78 -0.07 8.68 17.61
CA PHE A 78 0.07 8.38 19.03
C PHE A 78 -0.82 7.19 19.42
N GLY A 79 -0.22 6.17 20.05
CA GLY A 79 -0.90 4.94 20.46
C GLY A 79 -0.96 3.85 19.38
N GLN A 80 -0.43 4.09 18.18
CA GLN A 80 -0.38 3.12 17.08
C GLN A 80 1.03 2.49 16.94
N PRO A 81 1.14 1.27 16.38
CA PRO A 81 0.04 0.37 16.02
C PRO A 81 -0.63 -0.28 17.24
N ASP A 82 -1.96 -0.43 17.21
CA ASP A 82 -2.76 -0.97 18.33
C ASP A 82 -3.45 -2.30 18.02
N ASN A 83 -3.38 -2.78 16.77
CA ASN A 83 -3.96 -4.04 16.31
C ASN A 83 -5.47 -4.14 16.57
N GLN A 84 -6.21 -3.04 16.46
CA GLN A 84 -7.66 -3.04 16.65
C GLN A 84 -8.38 -4.00 15.69
N GLY A 85 -8.72 -5.19 16.21
CA GLY A 85 -9.45 -6.23 15.50
C GLY A 85 -8.69 -6.87 14.35
N PHE A 86 -7.41 -7.22 14.58
CA PHE A 86 -6.54 -7.87 13.60
C PHE A 86 -6.13 -6.93 12.46
N GLY A 87 -5.72 -5.72 12.84
CA GLY A 87 -5.18 -4.71 11.94
C GLY A 87 -3.91 -5.23 11.28
N ASN A 88 -3.97 -5.47 9.97
CA ASN A 88 -2.80 -5.92 9.20
C ASN A 88 -2.42 -4.91 8.11
N CYS A 89 -3.31 -3.99 7.74
CA CYS A 89 -3.05 -2.98 6.72
C CYS A 89 -2.85 -1.63 7.38
N VAL A 90 -2.11 -0.73 6.73
CA VAL A 90 -1.82 0.59 7.28
C VAL A 90 -2.47 1.67 6.43
N GLU A 91 -3.16 2.58 7.08
CA GLU A 91 -3.81 3.75 6.49
C GLU A 91 -3.20 5.05 7.01
N LEU A 92 -3.29 6.13 6.23
CA LEU A 92 -3.14 7.50 6.69
C LEU A 92 -4.47 7.96 7.27
N GLN A 93 -4.47 8.30 8.55
CA GLN A 93 -5.68 8.65 9.27
C GLN A 93 -5.92 10.16 9.23
N ALA A 94 -7.01 10.59 8.58
CA ALA A 94 -7.32 12.01 8.40
C ALA A 94 -7.48 12.76 9.74
N SER A 95 -8.14 12.13 10.72
CA SER A 95 -8.34 12.72 12.06
C SER A 95 -7.05 12.89 12.87
N SER A 96 -5.95 12.31 12.41
CA SER A 96 -4.65 12.32 13.08
C SER A 96 -3.58 12.97 12.19
N ALA A 97 -3.95 14.04 11.48
CA ALA A 97 -3.04 14.76 10.57
C ALA A 97 -2.32 13.86 9.55
N PHE A 98 -3.00 12.80 9.09
CA PHE A 98 -2.47 11.80 8.17
C PHE A 98 -1.29 10.98 8.71
N ASN A 99 -1.11 10.92 10.03
CA ASN A 99 -0.26 9.91 10.66
C ASN A 99 -0.84 8.50 10.46
N TRP A 100 0.03 7.49 10.61
CA TRP A 100 -0.30 6.12 10.25
C TRP A 100 -1.11 5.42 11.32
N ASN A 101 -2.07 4.61 10.90
CA ASN A 101 -2.91 3.78 11.74
C ASN A 101 -2.94 2.37 11.16
N ASP A 102 -2.80 1.32 11.97
CA ASP A 102 -3.09 -0.02 11.50
C ASP A 102 -4.59 -0.30 11.60
N GLN A 103 -5.14 -0.93 10.57
CA GLN A 103 -6.57 -1.09 10.40
C GLN A 103 -6.88 -2.42 9.70
N ARG A 104 -8.10 -2.90 9.91
CA ARG A 104 -8.65 -4.06 9.22
C ARG A 104 -8.64 -3.81 7.72
N CYS A 105 -7.92 -4.64 6.97
CA CYS A 105 -7.77 -4.54 5.51
C CYS A 105 -9.10 -4.55 4.72
N LYS A 106 -10.20 -4.97 5.35
CA LYS A 106 -11.52 -5.03 4.73
C LYS A 106 -12.29 -3.70 4.78
N THR A 107 -11.80 -2.72 5.53
CA THR A 107 -12.43 -1.40 5.58
C THR A 107 -12.33 -0.72 4.21
N CYS A 108 -13.47 -0.25 3.70
CA CYS A 108 -13.56 0.45 2.42
C CYS A 108 -12.99 1.86 2.54
N ASN A 109 -11.69 2.00 2.28
CA ASN A 109 -11.00 3.30 2.21
C ASN A 109 -10.43 3.56 0.81
N ARG A 110 -10.08 4.82 0.57
CA ARG A 110 -9.37 5.24 -0.64
C ARG A 110 -7.93 4.75 -0.60
N TYR A 111 -7.25 4.71 -1.75
CA TYR A 111 -5.86 4.28 -1.86
C TYR A 111 -4.98 5.40 -2.39
N ILE A 112 -3.74 5.49 -1.90
CA ILE A 112 -2.71 6.34 -2.51
C ILE A 112 -1.79 5.43 -3.33
N CYS A 113 -1.71 5.73 -4.62
CA CYS A 113 -0.93 4.98 -5.60
C CYS A 113 0.35 5.78 -5.95
N GLN A 114 1.50 5.11 -6.06
CA GLN A 114 2.75 5.71 -6.51
C GLN A 114 3.20 5.13 -7.86
N TYR A 115 3.83 5.98 -8.67
CA TYR A 115 4.35 5.66 -10.00
C TYR A 115 5.79 6.17 -10.12
N GLY A 116 6.69 5.39 -10.73
CA GLY A 116 8.07 5.79 -10.96
C GLY A 116 8.96 4.67 -11.49
N GLU A 117 10.17 4.99 -11.94
CA GLU A 117 11.13 4.01 -12.49
C GLU A 117 11.37 2.82 -11.55
N ARG A 118 11.47 3.07 -10.24
CA ARG A 118 11.68 2.01 -9.24
C ARG A 118 10.50 1.03 -9.17
N THR A 119 9.27 1.50 -9.39
CA THR A 119 8.08 0.65 -9.50
C THR A 119 8.12 -0.17 -10.80
N GLN A 120 8.52 0.43 -11.92
CA GLN A 120 8.63 -0.29 -13.21
C GLN A 120 9.70 -1.38 -13.19
N LEU A 121 10.81 -1.15 -12.49
CA LEU A 121 11.86 -2.17 -12.31
C LEU A 121 11.38 -3.34 -11.46
N TYR A 122 10.63 -3.06 -10.38
CA TYR A 122 10.05 -4.10 -9.52
C TYR A 122 9.03 -4.97 -10.28
N GLU A 123 8.12 -4.38 -11.05
CA GLU A 123 7.17 -5.15 -11.86
C GLU A 123 7.89 -6.00 -12.92
N ARG A 124 8.91 -5.44 -13.58
CA ARG A 124 9.75 -6.20 -14.53
C ARG A 124 10.46 -7.38 -13.87
N GLN A 125 10.97 -7.21 -12.64
CA GLN A 125 11.61 -8.29 -11.88
C GLN A 125 10.61 -9.40 -11.52
N LYS A 126 9.42 -9.04 -11.04
CA LYS A 126 8.35 -10.01 -10.77
C LYS A 126 7.98 -10.82 -12.02
N GLU A 127 7.79 -10.17 -13.16
CA GLU A 127 7.49 -10.86 -14.42
C GLU A 127 8.60 -11.86 -14.80
N THR A 128 9.87 -11.52 -14.56
CA THR A 128 10.97 -12.45 -14.82
C THR A 128 11.00 -13.64 -13.86
N GLU A 129 10.62 -13.46 -12.60
CA GLU A 129 10.53 -14.56 -11.63
C GLU A 129 9.40 -15.51 -11.97
N VAL A 130 8.21 -15.00 -12.27
CA VAL A 130 7.05 -15.79 -12.72
C VAL A 130 7.40 -16.62 -13.95
N LYS A 131 8.03 -16.02 -14.98
CA LYS A 131 8.47 -16.75 -16.18
C LYS A 131 9.50 -17.85 -15.88
N ARG A 132 10.36 -17.65 -14.88
CA ARG A 132 11.34 -18.67 -14.45
C ARG A 132 10.66 -19.82 -13.71
N GLU A 133 9.62 -19.55 -12.92
CA GLU A 133 8.83 -20.57 -12.25
C GLU A 133 7.98 -21.37 -13.24
N GLU A 134 7.27 -20.72 -14.16
CA GLU A 134 6.54 -21.37 -15.26
C GLU A 134 7.48 -22.25 -16.11
N GLY A 135 8.67 -21.74 -16.44
CA GLY A 135 9.68 -22.53 -17.14
C GLY A 135 10.11 -23.77 -16.34
N ARG A 136 10.30 -23.64 -15.02
CA ARG A 136 10.67 -24.75 -14.13
C ARG A 136 9.55 -25.80 -14.02
N GLU A 137 8.30 -25.38 -13.96
CA GLU A 137 7.15 -26.30 -13.98
C GLU A 137 7.06 -27.04 -15.30
N ARG A 138 7.23 -26.34 -16.43
CA ARG A 138 7.25 -26.95 -17.77
C ARG A 138 8.36 -27.99 -17.94
N TRP A 139 9.57 -27.72 -17.45
CA TRP A 139 10.67 -28.69 -17.45
C TRP A 139 10.33 -29.94 -16.62
N ARG A 140 9.76 -29.77 -15.43
CA ARG A 140 9.34 -30.89 -14.56
C ARG A 140 8.21 -31.74 -15.15
N GLU A 141 7.45 -31.20 -16.09
CA GLU A 141 6.42 -31.94 -16.84
C GLU A 141 7.05 -32.73 -17.99
N THR A 142 8.07 -32.17 -18.67
CA THR A 142 8.82 -32.88 -19.72
C THR A 142 9.74 -33.99 -19.20
N GLU A 143 10.23 -33.90 -17.96
CA GLU A 143 11.03 -34.96 -17.29
C GLU A 143 10.17 -36.07 -16.66
N ARG A 144 8.84 -35.98 -16.79
CA ARG A 144 7.88 -36.97 -16.26
C ARG A 144 7.35 -37.94 -17.32
N CYS A 145 7.92 -37.89 -18.53
CA CYS A 145 7.72 -38.83 -19.64
C CYS A 145 8.83 -39.87 -19.70
#